data_AF-A0A938ML70-F1
#
_entry.id   AF-A0A938ML70-F1
#
_cell.length_a   1.000
_cell.length_b   1.000
_cell.length_c   1.000
_cell.angle_alpha   90.00
_cell.angle_beta   90.00
_cell.angle_gamma   90.00
#
_symmetry.space_group_name_H-M   'P 1'
#
loop_
_entity.id
_entity.type
_entity.pdbx_description
1 polymer ?
#
loop_
_entity_poly.entity_id
_entity_poly.type
_entity_poly.pdbx_seq_one_letter_code
_entity_poly.pdbx_strand_id
1 'polypeptide(L)'
;MEAIVLLMIVFTVLGIIFLVVWFSIRNKLVQLSGQVNQSIGTLASQYQQRHDLIPDVLQSARAAVKAQRDYLDKMLEVRKGMHPGLSPVDLGTMPPDLAPLMAGTMAAAAGKAAIESNPAMCVEAFTELQRILKDTEKDVSAARRFYWAAVAEYNVAVRSVPTAIVASVHGFLPLPDPTISAKLAVKPDYGISV
;
A
#
# COMPACT_ATOMS: atom_id res chain seq x y z
N MET A 1 -62.37 -31.18 23.93
CA MET A 1 -62.20 -29.71 23.80
C MET A 1 -60.81 -29.30 24.25
N GLU A 2 -60.39 -29.63 25.48
CA GLU A 2 -59.03 -29.36 26.01
C GLU A 2 -57.86 -29.77 25.09
N ALA A 3 -57.89 -30.99 24.54
CA ALA A 3 -56.82 -31.47 23.66
C ALA A 3 -56.70 -30.67 22.34
N ILE A 4 -57.82 -30.18 21.81
CA ILE A 4 -57.86 -29.36 20.59
C ILE A 4 -57.28 -27.98 20.88
N VAL A 5 -57.63 -27.41 22.05
CA VAL A 5 -57.10 -26.12 22.52
C VAL A 5 -55.59 -26.20 22.75
N LEU A 6 -55.09 -27.26 23.39
CA LEU A 6 -53.64 -27.49 23.55
C LEU A 6 -52.91 -27.59 22.21
N LEU A 7 -53.47 -28.32 21.23
CA LEU A 7 -52.88 -28.44 19.90
C LEU A 7 -52.82 -27.09 19.17
N MET A 8 -53.88 -26.28 19.26
CA MET A 8 -53.91 -24.92 18.71
C MET A 8 -52.83 -24.01 19.32
N ILE A 9 -52.64 -24.08 20.64
CA ILE A 9 -51.60 -23.31 21.34
C ILE A 9 -50.21 -23.74 20.87
N VAL A 10 -49.95 -25.05 20.77
CA VAL A 10 -48.67 -25.58 20.29
C VAL A 10 -48.35 -25.11 18.87
N PHE A 11 -49.32 -25.18 17.95
CA PHE A 11 -49.14 -24.69 16.58
C PHE A 11 -48.89 -23.18 16.53
N THR A 12 -49.60 -22.41 17.36
CA THR A 12 -49.41 -20.96 17.42
C THR A 12 -48.01 -20.61 17.91
N VAL A 13 -47.54 -21.26 18.97
CA VAL A 13 -46.18 -21.07 19.52
C VAL A 13 -45.11 -21.47 18.50
N LEU A 14 -45.27 -22.62 17.84
CA LEU A 14 -44.36 -23.06 16.76
C LEU A 14 -44.32 -22.08 15.59
N GLY A 15 -45.46 -21.51 15.20
CA GLY A 15 -45.54 -20.49 14.16
C GLY A 15 -44.77 -19.21 14.53
N ILE A 16 -44.89 -18.75 15.78
CA ILE A 16 -44.14 -17.58 16.28
C ILE A 16 -42.63 -17.87 16.27
N ILE A 17 -42.20 -19.03 16.75
CA ILE A 17 -40.78 -19.43 16.74
C ILE A 17 -40.23 -19.45 15.31
N PHE A 18 -40.98 -20.01 14.37
CA PHE A 18 -40.58 -20.06 12.96
C PHE A 18 -40.38 -18.65 12.38
N LEU A 19 -41.31 -17.72 12.64
CA LEU A 19 -41.20 -16.33 12.18
C LEU A 19 -39.97 -15.63 12.78
N VAL A 20 -39.71 -15.80 14.08
CA VAL A 20 -38.55 -15.19 14.75
C VAL A 20 -37.23 -15.70 14.14
N VAL A 21 -37.12 -17.01 13.90
CA VAL A 21 -35.94 -17.62 13.27
C VAL A 21 -35.76 -17.10 11.84
N TRP A 22 -36.86 -17.00 11.08
CA TRP A 22 -36.85 -16.50 9.71
C TRP A 22 -36.34 -15.05 9.60
N PHE A 23 -36.87 -14.15 10.43
CA PHE A 23 -36.42 -12.75 10.47
C PHE A 23 -34.96 -12.62 10.93
N SER A 24 -34.54 -13.45 11.90
CA SER A 24 -33.16 -13.44 12.40
C SER A 24 -32.15 -13.85 11.32
N ILE A 25 -32.47 -14.89 10.55
CA ILE A 25 -31.63 -15.34 9.42
C ILE A 25 -31.53 -14.25 8.35
N ARG A 26 -32.66 -13.63 7.99
CA ARG A 26 -32.68 -12.54 7.00
C ARG A 26 -31.79 -11.38 7.45
N ASN A 27 -31.91 -10.94 8.69
CA ASN A 27 -31.09 -9.84 9.23
C ASN A 27 -29.60 -10.19 9.20
N LYS A 28 -29.23 -11.44 9.50
CA LYS A 28 -27.84 -11.91 9.39
C LYS A 28 -27.31 -11.82 7.95
N LEU A 29 -28.10 -12.24 6.96
CA LEU A 29 -27.68 -12.18 5.55
C LEU A 29 -27.52 -10.73 5.06
N VAL A 30 -28.41 -9.82 5.48
CA VAL A 30 -28.28 -8.38 5.20
C VAL A 30 -27.01 -7.82 5.84
N GLN A 31 -26.71 -8.19 7.09
CA GLN A 31 -25.50 -7.76 7.77
C GLN A 31 -24.24 -8.24 7.05
N LEU A 32 -24.18 -9.51 6.64
CA LEU A 32 -23.05 -10.06 5.89
C LEU A 32 -22.87 -9.37 4.53
N SER A 33 -23.97 -9.09 3.82
CA SER A 33 -23.92 -8.30 2.59
C SER A 33 -23.39 -6.88 2.82
N GLY A 34 -23.78 -6.25 3.94
CA GLY A 34 -23.25 -4.97 4.38
C GLY A 34 -21.74 -5.01 4.64
N GLN A 35 -21.24 -6.07 5.29
CA GLN A 35 -19.80 -6.25 5.53
C GLN A 35 -19.01 -6.40 4.22
N VAL A 36 -19.55 -7.14 3.24
CA VAL A 36 -18.95 -7.25 1.91
C VAL A 36 -18.86 -5.86 1.27
N ASN A 37 -19.94 -5.08 1.26
CA ASN A 37 -19.93 -3.72 0.70
C ASN A 37 -18.94 -2.80 1.41
N GLN A 38 -18.86 -2.86 2.74
CA GLN A 38 -17.89 -2.09 3.51
C GLN A 38 -16.45 -2.48 3.14
N SER A 39 -16.18 -3.78 2.98
CA SER A 39 -14.85 -4.26 2.61
C SER A 39 -14.42 -3.86 1.20
N ILE A 40 -15.37 -3.77 0.25
CA ILE A 40 -15.12 -3.20 -1.09
C ILE A 40 -14.77 -1.72 -0.99
N GLY A 41 -15.50 -0.96 -0.16
CA GLY A 41 -15.21 0.46 0.08
C GLY A 41 -13.79 0.68 0.62
N THR A 42 -13.37 -0.11 1.61
CA THR A 42 -12.01 -0.08 2.15
C THR A 42 -10.97 -0.46 1.10
N LEU A 43 -11.24 -1.46 0.26
CA LEU A 43 -10.31 -1.85 -0.80
C LEU A 43 -10.16 -0.74 -1.85
N ALA A 44 -11.26 -0.11 -2.26
CA ALA A 44 -11.26 0.99 -3.21
C ALA A 44 -10.48 2.21 -2.68
N SER A 45 -10.69 2.58 -1.41
CA SER A 45 -9.95 3.70 -0.81
C SER A 45 -8.44 3.44 -0.75
N GLN A 46 -8.02 2.19 -0.50
CA GLN A 46 -6.61 1.82 -0.49
C GLN A 46 -5.96 1.86 -1.88
N TYR A 47 -6.69 1.45 -2.92
CA TYR A 47 -6.21 1.63 -4.30
C TYR A 47 -6.12 3.11 -4.68
N GLN A 48 -7.09 3.93 -4.27
CA GLN A 48 -7.07 5.37 -4.51
C GLN A 48 -5.87 6.03 -3.82
N GLN A 49 -5.66 5.76 -2.53
CA GLN A 49 -4.53 6.30 -1.77
C GLN A 49 -3.18 5.90 -2.39
N ARG A 50 -3.04 4.65 -2.84
CA ARG A 50 -1.83 4.21 -3.56
C ARG A 50 -1.65 4.99 -4.87
N HIS A 51 -2.71 5.18 -5.64
CA HIS A 51 -2.64 5.91 -6.90
C HIS A 51 -2.25 7.38 -6.68
N ASP A 52 -2.73 8.00 -5.60
CA ASP A 52 -2.44 9.40 -5.27
C ASP A 52 -1.03 9.59 -4.70
N LEU A 53 -0.49 8.61 -3.96
CA LEU A 53 0.86 8.67 -3.36
C LEU A 53 2.00 8.41 -4.36
N ILE A 54 1.80 7.55 -5.37
CA ILE A 54 2.88 7.14 -6.29
C ILE A 54 3.53 8.35 -7.02
N PRO A 55 2.78 9.31 -7.58
CA PRO A 55 3.35 10.46 -8.28
C PRO A 55 4.24 11.32 -7.39
N ASP A 56 3.80 11.59 -6.16
CA ASP A 56 4.49 12.46 -5.22
C ASP A 56 5.84 11.87 -4.78
N VAL A 57 5.87 10.56 -4.47
CA VAL A 57 7.11 9.88 -4.06
C VAL A 57 8.04 9.64 -5.25
N LEU A 58 7.49 9.46 -6.47
CA LEU A 58 8.30 9.41 -7.68
C LEU A 58 8.94 10.78 -7.99
N GLN A 59 8.23 11.88 -7.75
CA GLN A 59 8.76 13.22 -7.94
C GLN A 59 9.88 13.53 -6.96
N SER A 60 9.76 13.14 -5.68
CA SER A 60 10.82 13.34 -4.69
C SER A 60 12.07 12.52 -5.00
N ALA A 61 11.91 11.26 -5.43
CA ALA A 61 13.03 10.43 -5.89
C ALA A 61 13.72 11.02 -7.14
N ARG A 62 12.95 11.50 -8.12
CA ARG A 62 13.49 12.20 -9.30
C ARG A 62 14.23 13.49 -8.94
N ALA A 63 13.72 14.25 -7.97
CA ALA A 63 14.35 15.48 -7.49
C ALA A 63 15.69 15.18 -6.78
N ALA A 64 15.75 14.13 -5.97
CA ALA A 64 16.98 13.68 -5.32
C ALA A 64 18.05 13.27 -6.36
N VAL A 65 17.67 12.47 -7.36
CA VAL A 65 18.58 12.07 -8.46
C VAL A 65 19.06 13.28 -9.26
N LYS A 66 18.17 14.24 -9.54
CA LYS A 66 18.55 15.48 -10.23
C LYS A 66 19.55 16.30 -9.40
N ALA A 67 19.32 16.45 -8.11
CA ALA A 67 20.24 17.14 -7.21
C ALA A 67 21.62 16.48 -7.18
N GLN A 68 21.68 15.14 -7.18
CA GLN A 68 22.96 14.41 -7.26
C GLN A 68 23.67 14.61 -8.59
N ARG A 69 22.94 14.63 -9.71
CA ARG A 69 23.51 14.90 -11.04
C ARG A 69 24.10 16.32 -11.12
N ASP A 70 23.34 17.32 -10.71
CA ASP A 70 23.78 18.72 -10.70
C ASP A 70 25.01 18.91 -9.80
N TYR A 71 25.10 18.17 -8.69
CA TYR A 71 26.26 18.17 -7.82
C TYR A 71 27.50 17.51 -8.46
N LEU A 72 27.34 16.34 -9.10
CA LEU A 72 28.43 15.66 -9.80
C LEU A 72 28.96 16.49 -10.96
N ASP A 73 28.09 17.15 -11.72
CA ASP A 73 28.48 18.04 -12.81
C ASP A 73 29.32 19.23 -12.30
N LYS A 74 28.91 19.85 -11.17
CA LYS A 74 29.70 20.89 -10.49
C LYS A 74 31.06 20.39 -9.99
N MET A 75 31.13 19.18 -9.42
CA MET A 75 32.41 18.59 -9.00
C MET A 75 33.33 18.31 -10.20
N LEU A 76 32.78 17.86 -11.32
CA LEU A 76 33.54 17.64 -12.55
C LEU A 76 34.07 18.95 -13.13
N GLU A 77 33.28 20.01 -13.08
CA GLU A 77 33.70 21.36 -13.48
C GLU A 77 34.84 21.88 -12.61
N VAL A 78 34.72 21.78 -11.27
CA VAL A 78 35.78 22.12 -10.32
C VAL A 78 37.04 21.27 -10.54
N ARG A 79 36.88 19.96 -10.81
CA ARG A 79 38.01 19.06 -11.11
C ARG A 79 38.71 19.41 -12.43
N LYS A 80 37.97 19.79 -13.47
CA LYS A 80 38.55 20.27 -14.74
C LYS A 80 39.36 21.55 -14.56
N GLY A 81 38.99 22.40 -13.58
CA GLY A 81 39.74 23.59 -13.20
C GLY A 81 40.97 23.34 -12.31
N MET A 82 41.10 22.17 -11.67
CA MET A 82 42.27 21.80 -10.86
C MET A 82 43.36 21.16 -11.74
N HIS A 83 44.51 21.84 -11.86
CA HIS A 83 45.70 21.30 -12.53
C HIS A 83 46.26 20.06 -11.78
N PRO A 84 46.84 19.05 -12.48
CA PRO A 84 47.21 17.74 -11.90
C PRO A 84 48.40 17.72 -10.90
N GLY A 85 48.87 18.88 -10.40
CA GLY A 85 50.19 19.02 -9.77
C GLY A 85 50.22 19.30 -8.27
N LEU A 86 49.11 19.22 -7.53
CA LEU A 86 49.04 19.71 -6.14
C LEU A 86 48.87 18.57 -5.12
N SER A 87 49.94 18.32 -4.36
CA SER A 87 50.03 17.34 -3.27
C SER A 87 49.61 17.96 -1.93
N PRO A 88 48.96 17.21 -1.02
CA PRO A 88 48.46 17.71 0.26
C PRO A 88 49.56 17.67 1.33
N VAL A 89 50.50 18.62 1.33
CA VAL A 89 51.52 18.72 2.40
C VAL A 89 51.74 20.19 2.78
N ASP A 90 51.64 20.46 4.09
CA ASP A 90 52.01 21.65 4.85
C ASP A 90 51.20 22.95 4.68
N LEU A 91 50.05 22.98 5.35
CA LEU A 91 49.18 24.16 5.57
C LEU A 91 49.68 25.15 6.65
N GLY A 92 50.88 24.95 7.22
CA GLY A 92 51.34 25.71 8.40
C GLY A 92 52.36 26.83 8.16
N THR A 93 53.10 26.84 7.05
CA THR A 93 54.37 27.61 6.99
C THR A 93 54.70 28.29 5.65
N MET A 94 53.72 28.65 4.82
CA MET A 94 54.02 29.00 3.42
C MET A 94 53.41 30.36 2.94
N PRO A 95 54.15 31.12 2.08
CA PRO A 95 53.94 32.56 1.81
C PRO A 95 52.71 32.89 0.94
N PRO A 96 52.27 34.18 0.89
CA PRO A 96 50.99 34.62 0.29
C PRO A 96 50.79 34.33 -1.21
N ASP A 97 51.82 33.91 -1.95
CA ASP A 97 51.71 33.50 -3.36
C ASP A 97 50.99 32.14 -3.56
N LEU A 98 50.59 31.47 -2.47
CA LEU A 98 49.97 30.13 -2.50
C LEU A 98 48.44 30.17 -2.33
N ALA A 99 47.82 31.36 -2.46
CA ALA A 99 46.37 31.53 -2.54
C ALA A 99 45.64 30.55 -3.50
N PRO A 100 46.14 30.24 -4.72
CA PRO A 100 45.51 29.25 -5.60
C PRO A 100 45.58 27.80 -5.05
N LEU A 101 46.56 27.52 -4.20
CA LEU A 101 46.78 26.23 -3.55
C LEU A 101 45.81 26.01 -2.37
N MET A 102 45.48 27.07 -1.63
CA MET A 102 44.41 27.07 -0.62
C MET A 102 43.02 26.85 -1.25
N ALA A 103 42.76 27.40 -2.45
CA ALA A 103 41.51 27.15 -3.16
C ALA A 103 41.34 25.66 -3.51
N GLY A 104 42.43 24.98 -3.92
CA GLY A 104 42.42 23.54 -4.21
C GLY A 104 42.21 22.65 -2.98
N THR A 105 42.81 22.99 -1.83
CA THR A 105 42.64 22.22 -0.59
C THR A 105 41.31 22.46 0.10
N MET A 106 40.78 23.69 0.07
CA MET A 106 39.39 23.96 0.47
C MET A 106 38.39 23.28 -0.45
N ALA A 107 38.63 23.24 -1.77
CA ALA A 107 37.78 22.51 -2.71
C ALA A 107 37.84 20.98 -2.50
N ALA A 108 39.00 20.43 -2.12
CA ALA A 108 39.15 19.01 -1.80
C ALA A 108 38.50 18.64 -0.45
N ALA A 109 38.60 19.50 0.56
CA ALA A 109 37.95 19.34 1.86
C ALA A 109 36.42 19.52 1.76
N ALA A 110 35.97 20.53 1.01
CA ALA A 110 34.56 20.71 0.66
C ALA A 110 34.04 19.54 -0.18
N GLY A 111 34.86 19.03 -1.10
CA GLY A 111 34.57 17.83 -1.87
C GLY A 111 34.39 16.59 -1.00
N LYS A 112 35.26 16.34 0.00
CA LYS A 112 35.10 15.22 0.95
C LYS A 112 33.87 15.38 1.85
N ALA A 113 33.64 16.55 2.44
CA ALA A 113 32.48 16.80 3.30
C ALA A 113 31.14 16.68 2.55
N ALA A 114 31.11 17.04 1.26
CA ALA A 114 29.93 16.89 0.42
C ALA A 114 29.82 15.52 -0.29
N ILE A 115 30.91 14.73 -0.35
CA ILE A 115 30.87 13.30 -0.69
C ILE A 115 30.23 12.48 0.42
N GLU A 116 30.33 12.88 1.69
CA GLU A 116 29.70 12.14 2.79
C GLU A 116 28.20 12.44 2.94
N SER A 117 27.76 13.67 2.63
CA SER A 117 26.35 14.08 2.81
C SER A 117 25.43 13.79 1.61
N ASN A 118 25.92 13.84 0.36
CA ASN A 118 25.07 13.68 -0.83
C ASN A 118 24.64 12.25 -1.20
N PRO A 119 25.51 11.22 -1.20
CA PRO A 119 25.06 9.87 -1.51
C PRO A 119 24.08 9.35 -0.46
N ALA A 120 24.20 9.78 0.80
CA ALA A 120 23.25 9.47 1.86
C ALA A 120 21.83 9.95 1.49
N MET A 121 21.67 11.19 1.02
CA MET A 121 20.35 11.77 0.70
C MET A 121 19.61 11.02 -0.43
N CYS A 122 20.32 10.55 -1.46
CA CYS A 122 19.69 9.75 -2.53
C CYS A 122 19.35 8.33 -2.06
N VAL A 123 20.20 7.72 -1.25
CA VAL A 123 19.93 6.40 -0.65
C VAL A 123 18.72 6.49 0.29
N GLU A 124 18.62 7.54 1.09
CA GLU A 124 17.48 7.81 1.97
C GLU A 124 16.18 8.00 1.18
N ALA A 125 16.18 8.80 0.10
CA ALA A 125 15.00 9.00 -0.75
C ALA A 125 14.52 7.70 -1.40
N PHE A 126 15.44 6.85 -1.86
CA PHE A 126 15.08 5.55 -2.45
C PHE A 126 14.61 4.55 -1.39
N THR A 127 15.22 4.55 -0.21
CA THR A 127 14.82 3.71 0.92
C THR A 127 13.40 4.07 1.39
N GLU A 128 13.08 5.36 1.44
CA GLU A 128 11.74 5.83 1.80
C GLU A 128 10.71 5.47 0.71
N LEU A 129 11.06 5.60 -0.57
CA LEU A 129 10.21 5.11 -1.67
C LEU A 129 9.90 3.62 -1.52
N GLN A 130 10.92 2.79 -1.30
CA GLN A 130 10.72 1.35 -1.10
C GLN A 130 9.83 1.05 0.11
N ARG A 131 10.01 1.79 1.20
CA ARG A 131 9.21 1.66 2.41
C ARG A 131 7.74 1.99 2.12
N ILE A 132 7.44 3.13 1.51
CA ILE A 132 6.08 3.54 1.18
C ILE A 132 5.43 2.53 0.23
N LEU A 133 6.16 2.03 -0.78
CA LEU A 133 5.64 0.98 -1.67
C LEU A 133 5.31 -0.31 -0.92
N LYS A 134 6.19 -0.73 0.00
CA LYS A 134 5.99 -1.95 0.78
C LYS A 134 4.81 -1.82 1.74
N ASP A 135 4.68 -0.67 2.39
CA ASP A 135 3.62 -0.39 3.34
C ASP A 135 2.27 -0.30 2.61
N THR A 136 2.19 0.42 1.48
CA THR A 136 0.97 0.48 0.66
C THR A 136 0.58 -0.89 0.08
N GLU A 137 1.54 -1.71 -0.37
CA GLU A 137 1.25 -3.06 -0.85
C GLU A 137 0.76 -3.99 0.28
N LYS A 138 1.32 -3.84 1.49
CA LYS A 138 0.86 -4.55 2.69
C LYS A 138 -0.58 -4.18 3.04
N ASP A 139 -0.92 -2.90 2.97
CA ASP A 139 -2.26 -2.38 3.28
C ASP A 139 -3.29 -2.83 2.24
N VAL A 140 -2.97 -2.74 0.94
CA VAL A 140 -3.81 -3.30 -0.14
C VAL A 140 -3.99 -4.80 0.02
N SER A 141 -2.92 -5.52 0.36
CA SER A 141 -2.97 -6.97 0.61
C SER A 141 -3.82 -7.32 1.84
N ALA A 142 -3.82 -6.49 2.88
CA ALA A 142 -4.67 -6.65 4.05
C ALA A 142 -6.15 -6.39 3.72
N ALA A 143 -6.44 -5.28 3.04
CA ALA A 143 -7.80 -4.93 2.59
C ALA A 143 -8.38 -6.01 1.65
N ARG A 144 -7.55 -6.54 0.73
CA ARG A 144 -7.92 -7.65 -0.14
C ARG A 144 -8.25 -8.92 0.64
N ARG A 145 -7.43 -9.29 1.63
CA ARG A 145 -7.71 -10.45 2.51
C ARG A 145 -9.02 -10.27 3.29
N PHE A 146 -9.28 -9.07 3.78
CA PHE A 146 -10.53 -8.75 4.47
C PHE A 146 -11.76 -8.89 3.56
N TYR A 147 -11.69 -8.35 2.34
CA TYR A 147 -12.73 -8.53 1.32
C TYR A 147 -13.01 -10.02 1.04
N TRP A 148 -11.96 -10.81 0.81
CA TRP A 148 -12.13 -12.24 0.55
C TRP A 148 -12.69 -13.02 1.73
N ALA A 149 -12.30 -12.66 2.95
CA ALA A 149 -12.89 -13.26 4.16
C ALA A 149 -14.39 -12.96 4.27
N ALA A 150 -14.80 -11.70 4.03
CA ALA A 150 -16.20 -11.31 4.04
C ALA A 150 -17.03 -12.02 2.96
N VAL A 151 -16.50 -12.12 1.73
CA VAL A 151 -17.14 -12.86 0.63
C VAL A 151 -17.27 -14.35 0.96
N ALA A 152 -16.23 -14.96 1.52
CA ALA A 152 -16.26 -16.36 1.92
C ALA A 152 -17.31 -16.62 3.00
N GLU A 153 -17.37 -15.77 4.04
CA GLU A 153 -18.37 -15.88 5.11
C GLU A 153 -19.80 -15.72 4.57
N TYR A 154 -20.02 -14.74 3.70
CA TYR A 154 -21.29 -14.55 3.01
C TYR A 154 -21.68 -15.77 2.17
N ASN A 155 -20.76 -16.31 1.37
CA ASN A 155 -21.01 -17.47 0.52
C ASN A 155 -21.33 -18.73 1.34
N VAL A 156 -20.64 -18.93 2.47
CA VAL A 156 -20.94 -20.03 3.42
C VAL A 156 -22.33 -19.84 4.03
N ALA A 157 -22.71 -18.61 4.41
CA ALA A 157 -24.03 -18.33 4.96
C ALA A 157 -25.15 -18.54 3.92
N VAL A 158 -24.95 -18.17 2.65
CA VAL A 158 -25.93 -18.38 1.58
C VAL A 158 -26.08 -19.87 1.22
N ARG A 159 -25.01 -20.68 1.33
CA ARG A 159 -25.03 -22.10 0.97
C ARG A 159 -25.41 -23.05 2.11
N SER A 160 -25.34 -22.62 3.38
CA SER A 160 -25.65 -23.47 4.54
C SER A 160 -27.16 -23.60 4.78
N VAL A 161 -27.63 -24.76 5.25
CA VAL A 161 -29.04 -24.96 5.67
C VAL A 161 -29.13 -24.64 7.17
N PRO A 162 -30.14 -23.87 7.65
CA PRO A 162 -31.38 -23.46 6.99
C PRO A 162 -31.31 -22.14 6.19
N THR A 163 -30.18 -21.42 6.24
CA THR A 163 -30.05 -20.08 5.65
C THR A 163 -30.18 -20.06 4.12
N ALA A 164 -29.86 -21.15 3.42
CA ALA A 164 -30.00 -21.32 1.98
C ALA A 164 -31.45 -21.24 1.50
N ILE A 165 -32.40 -21.70 2.33
CA ILE A 165 -33.85 -21.63 2.02
C ILE A 165 -34.31 -20.17 2.11
N VAL A 166 -33.89 -19.46 3.16
CA VAL A 166 -34.21 -18.04 3.31
C VAL A 166 -33.51 -17.21 2.23
N ALA A 167 -32.28 -17.57 1.87
CA ALA A 167 -31.49 -16.90 0.83
C ALA A 167 -32.15 -17.04 -0.55
N SER A 168 -32.59 -18.25 -0.93
CA SER A 168 -33.24 -18.48 -2.22
C SER A 168 -34.58 -17.75 -2.34
N VAL A 169 -35.37 -17.69 -1.26
CA VAL A 169 -36.66 -16.97 -1.24
C VAL A 169 -36.49 -15.45 -1.36
N HIS A 170 -35.41 -14.89 -0.80
CA HIS A 170 -35.15 -13.43 -0.84
C HIS A 170 -34.15 -13.01 -1.93
N GLY A 171 -33.71 -13.91 -2.79
CA GLY A 171 -32.81 -13.60 -3.91
C GLY A 171 -31.35 -13.32 -3.53
N PHE A 172 -30.87 -13.79 -2.38
CA PHE A 172 -29.45 -13.71 -2.03
C PHE A 172 -28.65 -14.75 -2.83
N LEU A 173 -27.81 -14.26 -3.74
CA LEU A 173 -27.00 -15.08 -4.64
C LEU A 173 -25.55 -15.13 -4.16
N PRO A 174 -24.86 -16.27 -4.27
CA PRO A 174 -23.44 -16.37 -3.92
C PRO A 174 -22.60 -15.45 -4.82
N LEU A 175 -21.62 -14.77 -4.23
CA LEU A 175 -20.64 -13.97 -4.96
C LEU A 175 -19.54 -14.84 -5.58
N PRO A 176 -18.81 -14.34 -6.61
CA PRO A 176 -17.71 -15.06 -7.22
C PRO A 176 -16.59 -15.43 -6.23
N ASP A 177 -16.15 -16.69 -6.24
CA ASP A 177 -15.10 -17.19 -5.35
C ASP A 177 -13.68 -16.79 -5.85
N PRO A 178 -12.75 -16.38 -4.97
CA PRO A 178 -11.42 -15.90 -5.33
C PRO A 178 -10.48 -16.97 -5.91
N THR A 179 -10.76 -18.26 -5.72
CA THR A 179 -9.92 -19.36 -6.23
C THR A 179 -9.90 -19.44 -7.77
N ILE A 180 -10.86 -18.81 -8.44
CA ILE A 180 -10.96 -18.77 -9.91
C ILE A 180 -10.16 -17.58 -10.48
N SER A 181 -10.10 -16.45 -9.76
CA SER A 181 -9.51 -15.19 -10.24
C SER A 181 -7.97 -15.14 -10.19
N ALA A 182 -7.33 -16.01 -9.42
CA ALA A 182 -5.86 -16.12 -9.36
C ALA A 182 -5.23 -16.48 -10.72
N LYS A 183 -6.01 -17.05 -11.65
CA LYS A 183 -5.56 -17.35 -13.02
C LYS A 183 -5.57 -16.13 -13.96
N LEU A 184 -6.09 -14.98 -13.54
CA LEU A 184 -6.29 -13.80 -14.41
C LEU A 184 -5.55 -12.53 -13.96
N ALA A 185 -4.64 -12.62 -13.00
CA ALA A 185 -3.88 -11.45 -12.54
C ALA A 185 -2.92 -10.96 -13.64
N VAL A 186 -3.39 -10.06 -14.50
CA VAL A 186 -2.57 -9.27 -15.43
C VAL A 186 -1.55 -8.50 -14.60
N LYS A 187 -0.27 -8.73 -14.88
CA LYS A 187 0.84 -8.03 -14.23
C LYS A 187 0.73 -6.54 -14.57
N PRO A 188 0.66 -5.63 -13.59
CA PRO A 188 0.68 -4.20 -13.87
C PRO A 188 2.01 -3.83 -14.56
N ASP A 189 1.91 -3.26 -15.76
CA ASP A 189 3.05 -2.69 -16.48
C ASP A 189 3.36 -1.32 -15.86
N TYR A 190 4.50 -1.24 -15.18
CA TYR A 190 4.93 0.00 -14.53
C TYR A 190 5.72 0.92 -15.48
N GLY A 191 5.86 0.57 -16.76
CA GLY A 191 6.54 1.42 -17.75
C GLY A 191 8.01 1.70 -17.42
N ILE A 192 8.62 0.92 -16.53
CA ILE A 192 10.04 1.03 -16.18
C ILE A 192 10.81 0.16 -17.17
N SER A 193 11.21 0.76 -18.29
CA SER A 193 12.28 0.22 -19.12
C SER A 193 13.59 0.35 -18.33
N VAL A 194 14.12 -0.77 -17.86
CA VAL A 194 15.51 -0.89 -17.37
C VAL A 194 16.46 -0.61 -18.52
#